data_AF-A0ABD1DQ15-F1
#
_entry.id   AF-A0ABD1DQ15-F1
#
_cell.length_a   1.000
_cell.length_b   1.000
_cell.length_c   1.000
_cell.angle_alpha   90.00
_cell.angle_beta   90.00
_cell.angle_gamma   90.00
#
_symmetry.space_group_name_H-M   'P 1'
#
loop_
_entity.id
_entity.type
_entity.pdbx_description
1 polymer ?
#
loop_
_entity_poly.entity_id
_entity_poly.type
_entity_poly.pdbx_seq_one_letter_code
_entity_poly.pdbx_strand_id
1 'polypeptide(L)'
;AIHPNMGCEEYQDRLNGNYELKCSERQVQALISSGEAMRCPRCTVVVQKIAGCDFVPCTVCKTGICWATRGPRWGPLGQGDTSGGCQCGVGGRKCHPSCRNCH
;
A
#
# COMPACT_ATOMS: atom_id res chain seq x y z
N ALA A 1 -9.19 -34.49 25.33
CA ALA A 1 -9.34 -33.15 25.92
C ALA A 1 -9.88 -32.23 24.82
N ILE A 2 -11.06 -31.65 25.03
CA ILE A 2 -11.66 -30.69 24.09
C ILE A 2 -11.11 -29.31 24.46
N HIS A 3 -10.32 -28.69 23.57
CA HIS A 3 -9.71 -27.39 23.82
C HIS A 3 -10.71 -26.28 23.44
N PRO A 4 -11.17 -25.42 24.38
CA PRO A 4 -12.37 -24.61 24.15
C PRO A 4 -12.21 -23.32 23.33
N ASN A 5 -11.05 -23.05 22.71
CA ASN A 5 -10.81 -21.73 22.10
C ASN A 5 -9.94 -21.74 20.84
N MET A 6 -9.89 -22.85 20.10
CA MET A 6 -9.18 -22.87 18.82
C MET A 6 -9.94 -23.77 17.84
N GLY A 7 -10.42 -23.20 16.73
CA GLY A 7 -11.10 -23.96 15.69
C GLY A 7 -10.15 -25.01 15.11
N CYS A 8 -10.66 -26.19 14.74
CA CYS A 8 -9.85 -27.28 14.17
C CYS A 8 -8.97 -26.82 12.98
N GLU A 9 -9.42 -25.82 12.24
CA GLU A 9 -8.69 -25.22 11.11
C GLU A 9 -7.42 -24.47 11.55
N GLU A 10 -7.51 -23.66 12.62
CA GLU A 10 -6.35 -22.92 13.16
C GLU A 10 -5.31 -23.88 13.74
N TYR A 11 -5.74 -25.00 14.31
CA TYR A 11 -4.84 -26.04 14.81
C TYR A 11 -4.09 -26.76 13.67
N GLN A 12 -4.79 -27.10 12.58
CA GLN A 12 -4.16 -27.71 11.40
C GLN A 12 -3.23 -26.74 10.66
N ASP A 13 -3.60 -25.46 10.55
CA ASP A 13 -2.74 -24.42 9.96
C ASP A 13 -1.44 -24.21 10.73
N ARG A 14 -1.47 -24.36 12.06
CA ARG A 14 -0.30 -24.25 12.93
C ARG A 14 0.65 -25.43 12.78
N LEU A 15 0.10 -26.64 12.60
CA LEU A 15 0.89 -27.85 12.32
C LEU A 15 1.53 -27.83 10.93
N ASN A 16 0.87 -27.20 9.94
CA ASN A 16 1.33 -27.12 8.56
C ASN A 16 2.27 -25.92 8.28
N GLY A 17 2.63 -25.12 9.29
CA GLY A 17 3.48 -23.92 9.13
C GLY A 17 2.80 -22.74 8.40
N ASN A 18 1.55 -22.91 7.97
CA ASN A 18 0.77 -21.89 7.25
C ASN A 18 0.19 -20.82 8.17
N TYR A 19 0.15 -21.06 9.49
CA TYR A 19 -0.37 -20.11 10.46
C TYR A 19 0.40 -18.78 10.45
N GLU A 20 1.74 -18.79 10.42
CA GLU A 20 2.52 -17.54 10.38
C GLU A 20 2.31 -16.78 9.06
N LEU A 21 2.20 -17.50 7.94
CA LEU A 21 1.91 -16.93 6.62
C LEU A 21 0.51 -16.29 6.58
N LYS A 22 -0.53 -16.98 7.06
CA LYS A 22 -1.92 -16.48 7.14
C LYS A 22 -2.05 -15.31 8.13
N CYS A 23 -1.32 -15.37 9.25
CA CYS A 23 -1.26 -14.26 10.21
C CYS A 23 -0.62 -13.02 9.55
N SER A 24 0.45 -13.22 8.76
CA SER A 24 1.07 -12.15 7.99
C SER A 24 0.13 -11.53 6.94
N GLU A 25 -0.68 -12.35 6.27
CA GLU A 25 -1.64 -11.85 5.26
C GLU A 25 -2.77 -11.04 5.92
N ARG A 26 -3.34 -11.53 7.03
CA ARG A 26 -4.34 -10.79 7.81
C ARG A 26 -3.77 -9.48 8.34
N GLN A 27 -2.53 -9.47 8.82
CA GLN A 27 -1.84 -8.26 9.28
C GLN A 27 -1.64 -7.26 8.13
N VAL A 28 -1.21 -7.72 6.95
CA VAL A 28 -1.08 -6.88 5.76
C VAL A 28 -2.43 -6.28 5.36
N GLN A 29 -3.50 -7.08 5.37
CA GLN A 29 -4.84 -6.58 5.06
C GLN A 29 -5.34 -5.57 6.09
N ALA A 30 -5.04 -5.79 7.38
CA ALA A 30 -5.35 -4.82 8.43
C ALA A 30 -4.66 -3.48 8.18
N LEU A 31 -3.36 -3.48 7.82
CA LEU A 31 -2.61 -2.27 7.49
C LEU A 31 -3.13 -1.55 6.24
N ILE A 32 -3.57 -2.30 5.22
CA ILE A 32 -4.17 -1.71 4.02
C ILE A 32 -5.53 -1.07 4.37
N SER A 33 -6.32 -1.77 5.19
CA SER A 33 -7.66 -1.33 5.60
C SER A 33 -7.62 -0.15 6.56
N SER A 34 -6.65 -0.10 7.48
CA SER A 34 -6.39 1.07 8.33
C SER A 34 -5.83 2.26 7.54
N GLY A 35 -5.40 2.02 6.31
CA GLY A 35 -4.84 3.03 5.43
C GLY A 35 -3.40 3.39 5.76
N GLU A 36 -2.69 2.56 6.54
CA GLU A 36 -1.26 2.65 6.85
C GLU A 36 -0.38 2.01 5.77
N ALA A 37 -0.96 1.13 4.95
CA ALA A 37 -0.35 0.52 3.78
C ALA A 37 -1.21 0.66 2.52
N MET A 38 -0.63 0.41 1.35
CA MET A 38 -1.33 0.21 0.08
C MET A 38 -0.57 -0.77 -0.81
N ARG A 39 -1.22 -1.24 -1.87
CA ARG A 39 -0.53 -1.96 -2.94
C ARG A 39 0.02 -0.98 -3.97
N CYS A 40 1.23 -1.25 -4.47
CA CYS A 40 1.79 -0.53 -5.58
C CYS A 40 0.87 -0.64 -6.80
N PRO A 41 0.48 0.46 -7.47
CA PRO A 41 -0.42 0.44 -8.62
C PRO A 41 0.21 -0.22 -9.86
N ARG A 42 1.52 -0.50 -9.84
CA ARG A 42 2.24 -1.13 -10.96
C ARG A 42 2.57 -2.61 -10.71
N CYS A 43 3.16 -2.95 -9.57
CA CYS A 43 3.64 -4.30 -9.30
C CYS A 43 2.98 -4.97 -8.09
N THR A 44 1.93 -4.37 -7.52
CA THR A 44 1.07 -4.91 -6.44
C THR A 44 1.72 -5.20 -5.08
N VAL A 45 3.04 -5.05 -4.95
CA VAL A 45 3.74 -5.19 -3.66
C VAL A 45 3.20 -4.18 -2.63
N VAL A 46 3.24 -4.56 -1.36
CA VAL A 46 2.77 -3.71 -0.27
C VAL A 46 3.77 -2.59 -0.01
N VAL A 47 3.26 -1.37 0.11
CA VAL A 47 4.00 -0.15 0.38
C VAL A 47 3.37 0.51 1.60
N GLN A 48 4.18 0.79 2.63
CA GLN A 48 3.73 1.46 3.84
C GLN A 48 3.89 2.98 3.76
N LYS A 49 3.09 3.72 4.52
CA LYS A 49 3.18 5.18 4.55
C LYS A 49 4.47 5.61 5.23
N ILE A 50 5.21 6.50 4.59
CA ILE A 50 6.24 7.27 5.27
C ILE A 50 5.54 8.48 5.91
N ALA A 51 5.68 8.64 7.23
CA ALA A 51 5.02 9.71 7.96
C ALA A 51 5.31 11.09 7.33
N GLY A 52 4.26 11.88 7.12
CA GLY A 52 4.38 13.25 6.58
C GLY A 52 4.59 13.37 5.07
N CYS A 53 4.77 12.28 4.33
CA CYS A 53 4.97 12.28 2.88
C CYS A 53 3.80 11.59 2.16
N ASP A 54 3.26 12.27 1.15
CA ASP A 54 2.29 11.66 0.21
C ASP A 54 2.95 11.27 -1.11
N PHE A 55 4.20 11.65 -1.38
CA PHE A 55 5.03 10.99 -2.39
C PHE A 55 5.70 9.77 -1.77
N VAL A 56 5.43 8.59 -2.34
CA VAL A 56 6.01 7.32 -1.87
C VAL A 56 6.56 6.54 -3.05
N PRO A 57 7.88 6.35 -3.16
CA PRO A 57 8.47 5.50 -4.19
C PRO A 57 8.31 4.01 -3.84
N CYS A 58 7.88 3.20 -4.80
CA CYS A 58 7.91 1.76 -4.64
C CYS A 58 9.36 1.28 -4.55
N THR A 59 9.70 0.54 -3.48
CA THR A 59 11.05 0.02 -3.26
C THR A 59 11.48 -1.00 -4.33
N VAL A 60 10.52 -1.69 -4.94
CA VAL A 60 10.74 -2.73 -5.95
C VAL A 60 10.80 -2.14 -7.37
N CYS A 61 9.69 -1.60 -7.88
CA CYS A 61 9.60 -1.14 -9.28
C CYS A 61 9.90 0.35 -9.49
N LYS A 62 10.28 1.06 -8.41
CA LYS A 62 10.65 2.49 -8.40
C LYS A 62 9.56 3.47 -8.87
N THR A 63 8.34 2.99 -9.10
CA THR A 63 7.19 3.85 -9.41
C THR A 63 6.95 4.82 -8.27
N GLY A 64 6.96 6.13 -8.56
CA GLY A 64 6.50 7.15 -7.63
C GLY A 64 4.98 7.09 -7.48
N ILE A 65 4.48 7.02 -6.25
CA ILE A 65 3.07 6.86 -5.92
C ILE A 65 2.62 8.08 -5.13
N CYS A 66 1.42 8.57 -5.42
CA CYS A 66 0.73 9.54 -4.60
C CYS A 66 -0.15 8.82 -3.57
N TRP A 67 0.16 8.95 -2.28
CA TRP A 67 -0.56 8.31 -1.20
C TRP A 67 -2.05 8.66 -1.18
N ALA A 68 -2.37 9.94 -1.40
CA ALA A 68 -3.74 10.43 -1.35
C ALA A 68 -4.61 9.81 -2.46
N THR A 69 -4.05 9.62 -3.66
CA THR A 69 -4.79 9.05 -4.80
C THR A 69 -4.59 7.53 -4.95
N ARG A 70 -3.65 6.95 -4.18
CA ARG A 70 -3.19 5.55 -4.30
C ARG A 70 -2.67 5.19 -5.70
N GLY A 71 -2.38 6.18 -6.55
CA GLY A 71 -2.01 6.02 -7.95
C GLY A 71 -0.63 6.61 -8.29
N PRO A 72 -0.17 6.45 -9.55
CA PRO A 72 1.11 6.98 -9.99
C PRO A 72 1.22 8.50 -9.79
N ARG A 73 2.37 8.98 -9.34
CA ARG A 73 2.69 10.41 -9.24
C ARG A 73 2.81 11.06 -10.62
N TRP A 74 3.38 10.31 -11.56
CA TRP A 74 3.73 10.74 -12.91
C TRP A 74 3.00 9.90 -13.95
N GLY A 75 2.94 10.42 -15.18
CA GLY A 75 2.40 9.71 -16.35
C GLY A 75 3.27 8.52 -16.80
N PRO A 76 2.86 7.84 -17.89
CA PRO A 76 3.49 6.62 -18.38
C PRO A 76 4.96 6.79 -18.79
N LEU A 77 5.41 8.00 -19.14
CA LEU A 77 6.80 8.27 -19.50
C LEU A 77 7.73 8.43 -18.28
N GLY A 78 7.19 8.36 -17.06
CA GLY A 78 7.98 8.39 -15.82
C GLY A 78 8.12 9.79 -15.24
N GLN A 79 9.18 10.02 -14.45
CA GLN A 79 9.34 11.25 -13.67
C GLN A 79 9.30 12.51 -14.54
N GLY A 80 8.48 13.49 -14.15
CA GLY A 80 8.27 14.73 -14.90
C GLY A 80 7.17 14.66 -15.95
N ASP A 81 6.68 13.47 -16.30
CA ASP A 81 5.53 13.32 -17.19
C ASP A 81 4.24 13.75 -16.47
N THR A 82 3.63 14.84 -16.95
CA THR A 82 2.39 15.40 -16.43
C THR A 82 1.18 15.10 -17.32
N SER A 83 1.36 14.31 -18.39
CA SER A 83 0.27 13.83 -19.24
C SER A 83 -0.67 12.84 -18.51
N GLY A 84 -0.24 12.33 -17.35
CA GLY A 84 -1.04 11.49 -16.46
C GLY A 84 -0.58 11.57 -15.01
N GLY A 85 -0.83 10.49 -14.26
CA GLY A 85 -0.55 10.42 -12.82
C GLY A 85 -1.48 11.33 -12.01
N CYS A 86 -1.09 11.65 -10.77
CA CYS A 86 -1.93 12.47 -9.90
C CYS A 86 -1.89 13.96 -10.26
N GLN A 87 -0.93 14.41 -11.07
CA GLN A 87 -0.78 15.81 -11.49
C GLN A 87 -0.66 16.81 -10.33
N CYS A 88 -0.24 16.37 -9.13
CA CYS A 88 -0.05 17.27 -8.00
C CYS A 88 1.00 18.33 -8.33
N GLY A 89 0.71 19.60 -7.99
CA GLY A 89 1.58 20.75 -8.29
C GLY A 89 1.47 21.29 -9.72
N VAL A 90 0.78 20.60 -10.65
CA VAL A 90 0.56 21.12 -12.00
C VAL A 90 -0.40 22.32 -11.93
N GLY A 91 0.06 23.47 -12.41
CA GLY A 91 -0.69 24.74 -12.31
C GLY A 91 -0.95 25.19 -10.87
N GLY A 92 -0.12 24.78 -9.90
CA GLY A 92 -0.26 25.15 -8.50
C GLY A 92 -1.41 24.44 -7.77
N ARG A 93 -1.99 23.39 -8.36
CA ARG A 93 -3.15 22.68 -7.80
C ARG A 93 -2.75 21.37 -7.13
N LYS A 94 -3.47 21.02 -6.06
CA LYS A 94 -3.34 19.71 -5.41
C LYS A 94 -4.15 18.67 -6.18
N CYS A 95 -3.68 17.44 -6.21
CA CYS A 95 -4.39 16.32 -6.84
C CYS A 95 -5.62 15.87 -6.03
N HIS A 96 -5.59 16.04 -4.71
CA HIS A 96 -6.66 15.64 -3.79
C HIS A 96 -6.63 16.54 -2.54
N PRO A 97 -7.78 16.83 -1.89
CA PRO A 97 -7.82 17.68 -0.69
C PRO A 97 -6.95 17.18 0.47
N SER A 98 -6.82 15.86 0.62
CA SER A 98 -5.97 15.24 1.64
C SER A 98 -4.49 15.18 1.28
N CYS A 99 -4.12 15.52 0.03
CA CYS A 99 -2.74 15.54 -0.41
C CYS A 99 -2.02 16.77 0.16
N ARG A 100 -1.00 16.53 0.97
CA ARG A 100 -0.19 17.54 1.64
C ARG A 100 1.19 17.66 0.99
N ASN A 101 1.93 16.55 0.88
CA ASN A 101 3.34 16.55 0.48
C ASN A 101 3.62 15.50 -0.61
N CYS A 102 3.12 15.75 -1.83
CA CYS A 102 3.30 14.89 -3.00
C CYS A 102 4.13 15.60 -4.08
N HIS A 103 5.34 15.97 -3.70
CA HIS A 103 6.41 16.48 -4.57
C HIS A 103 7.18 15.30 -5.15
#